data_AF-A0A964H6L7-F1
#
_entry.id   AF-A0A964H6L7-F1
#
_cell.length_a   1.000
_cell.length_b   1.000
_cell.length_c   1.000
_cell.angle_alpha   90.00
_cell.angle_beta   90.00
_cell.angle_gamma   90.00
#
_symmetry.space_group_name_H-M   'P 1'
#
loop_
_entity.id
_entity.type
_entity.pdbx_description
1 polymer ?
#
loop_
_entity_poly.entity_id
_entity_poly.type
_entity_poly.pdbx_seq_one_letter_code
_entity_poly.pdbx_strand_id
1 'polypeptide(L)' 'MGNMASVEQLKERIAQLKSGEADHVEFFREIISILQNIDAKEEDLKGVIPFLVNALNNLIKNIEKNS' A
#
# COMPACT_ATOMS: atom_id res chain seq x y z
N MET A 1 6.77 -16.70 0.17
CA MET A 1 6.06 -16.51 -1.12
C MET A 1 7.01 -15.77 -2.04
N GLY A 2 7.02 -16.05 -3.35
CA GLY A 2 7.91 -15.31 -4.27
C GLY A 2 7.35 -13.92 -4.58
N ASN A 3 8.23 -12.94 -4.84
CA ASN A 3 7.85 -11.54 -5.13
C ASN A 3 6.70 -11.41 -6.14
N MET A 4 6.69 -12.24 -7.19
CA MET A 4 5.66 -12.19 -8.23
C MET A 4 4.25 -12.49 -7.69
N ALA A 5 4.12 -13.43 -6.74
CA ALA A 5 2.81 -13.74 -6.15
C ALA A 5 2.28 -12.58 -5.31
N SER A 6 3.14 -11.93 -4.53
CA SER A 6 2.77 -10.77 -3.72
C SER A 6 2.42 -9.55 -4.59
N VAL A 7 3.09 -9.37 -5.73
CA VAL A 7 2.73 -8.32 -6.70
C VAL A 7 1.35 -8.57 -7.32
N GLU A 8 1.00 -9.82 -7.65
CA GLU A 8 -0.34 -10.13 -8.17
C GLU A 8 -1.43 -9.91 -7.11
N GLN A 9 -1.19 -10.31 -5.86
CA GLN A 9 -2.09 -10.01 -4.74
C GLN A 9 -2.29 -8.50 -4.55
N LEU A 10 -1.21 -7.72 -4.65
CA LEU A 10 -1.27 -6.27 -4.56
C LEU A 10 -2.17 -5.67 -5.67
N LYS A 11 -2.05 -6.15 -6.90
CA LYS A 11 -2.88 -5.71 -8.03
C LYS A 11 -4.37 -6.04 -7.81
N GLU A 12 -4.66 -7.24 -7.35
CA GLU A 12 -6.04 -7.68 -7.06
C GLU A 12 -6.69 -6.80 -6.00
N ARG A 13 -6.00 -6.54 -4.88
CA ARG A 13 -6.54 -5.68 -3.83
C ARG A 13 -6.77 -4.26 -4.30
N ILE A 14 -5.86 -3.70 -5.12
CA ILE A 14 -6.05 -2.37 -5.72
C ILE A 14 -7.30 -2.36 -6.63
N ALA A 15 -7.55 -3.43 -7.38
CA ALA A 15 -8.74 -3.54 -8.22
C ALA A 15 -10.03 -3.55 -7.37
N GLN A 16 -10.05 -4.30 -6.26
CA GLN A 16 -11.18 -4.36 -5.33
C GLN A 16 -11.48 -3.01 -4.64
N LEU A 17 -10.44 -2.23 -4.30
CA LEU A 17 -10.66 -0.87 -3.82
C LEU A 17 -11.30 0.01 -4.89
N LYS A 18 -10.83 -0.09 -6.15
CA LYS A 18 -11.36 0.71 -7.26
C LYS A 18 -12.79 0.35 -7.65
N SER A 19 -13.20 -0.91 -7.47
CA SER A 19 -14.59 -1.34 -7.65
C SER A 19 -15.51 -0.93 -6.50
N GLY A 20 -14.96 -0.45 -5.38
CA GLY A 20 -15.72 -0.11 -4.16
C GLY A 20 -16.12 -1.33 -3.34
N GLU A 21 -15.55 -2.50 -3.63
CA GLU A 21 -15.84 -3.77 -2.95
C GLU A 21 -15.04 -3.93 -1.64
N ALA A 22 -14.06 -3.06 -1.38
CA ALA A 22 -13.18 -3.15 -0.21
C ALA A 22 -13.46 -2.05 0.82
N ASP A 23 -13.55 -2.43 2.09
CA ASP A 23 -13.48 -1.48 3.21
C ASP A 23 -12.10 -0.82 3.27
N HIS A 24 -12.05 0.49 3.50
CA HIS A 24 -10.81 1.25 3.42
C HIS A 24 -9.80 0.88 4.52
N VAL A 25 -10.27 0.51 5.72
CA VAL A 25 -9.41 0.14 6.85
C VAL A 25 -8.86 -1.27 6.64
N GLU A 26 -9.72 -2.20 6.22
CA GLU A 26 -9.32 -3.57 5.87
C GLU A 26 -8.31 -3.56 4.70
N PHE A 27 -8.63 -2.84 3.62
CA PHE A 27 -7.74 -2.66 2.48
C PHE A 27 -6.36 -2.16 2.92
N PHE A 28 -6.32 -1.10 3.74
CA PHE A 28 -5.04 -0.55 4.20
C PHE A 28 -4.21 -1.59 4.97
N ARG A 29 -4.83 -2.37 5.87
CA ARG A 29 -4.13 -3.43 6.62
C ARG A 29 -3.60 -4.53 5.72
N GLU A 30 -4.39 -4.97 4.75
CA GLU A 30 -4.00 -6.02 3.82
C GLU A 30 -2.85 -5.60 2.90
N ILE A 31 -2.87 -4.36 2.39
CA ILE A 31 -1.80 -3.84 1.53
C ILE A 31 -0.47 -3.80 2.29
N ILE A 32 -0.46 -3.33 3.54
CA ILE A 32 0.76 -3.31 4.35
C ILE A 32 1.31 -4.74 4.54
N SER A 33 0.43 -5.71 4.81
CA SER A 33 0.82 -7.13 4.92
C SER A 33 1.42 -7.67 3.61
N ILE A 34 0.81 -7.36 2.46
CA ILE A 34 1.32 -7.78 1.15
C ILE A 34 2.69 -7.16 0.87
N LEU A 35 2.85 -5.85 1.12
CA LEU A 35 4.09 -5.12 0.88
C LEU A 35 5.26 -5.65 1.73
N GLN A 36 5.01 -6.11 2.96
CA GLN A 36 6.02 -6.75 3.81
C GLN A 36 6.63 -8.03 3.21
N ASN A 37 5.92 -8.67 2.27
CA ASN A 37 6.38 -9.88 1.60
C ASN A 37 7.10 -9.60 0.27
N ILE A 38 7.19 -8.34 -0.16
CA ILE A 38 7.88 -7.94 -1.38
C ILE A 38 9.32 -7.55 -1.02
N ASP A 39 10.28 -8.32 -1.53
CA ASP A 39 11.70 -7.97 -1.50
C ASP A 39 11.99 -6.93 -2.61
N ALA A 40 11.68 -5.66 -2.32
CA ALA A 40 11.86 -4.54 -3.24
C ALA A 40 13.31 -4.04 -3.24
N LYS A 41 13.88 -3.82 -4.42
CA LYS A 41 15.23 -3.26 -4.56
C LYS A 41 15.19 -1.75 -4.71
N GLU A 42 16.35 -1.12 -4.55
CA GLU A 42 16.49 0.34 -4.69
C GLU A 42 16.01 0.86 -6.06
N GLU A 43 16.26 0.08 -7.12
CA GLU A 43 15.79 0.39 -8.48
C GLU A 43 14.27 0.40 -8.61
N ASP A 44 13.55 -0.46 -7.88
CA ASP A 44 12.08 -0.53 -7.87
C ASP A 44 11.46 0.63 -7.09
N LEU A 45 12.19 1.14 -6.08
CA LEU A 45 11.74 2.23 -5.21
C LEU A 45 12.07 3.62 -5.78
N LYS A 46 12.98 3.68 -6.76
CA LYS A 46 13.42 4.95 -7.36
C LYS A 46 12.24 5.69 -7.99
N GLY A 47 12.02 6.91 -7.53
CA GLY A 47 10.90 7.74 -7.97
C GLY A 47 9.56 7.44 -7.29
N VAL A 48 9.43 6.30 -6.59
CA VAL A 48 8.22 5.94 -5.81
C VAL A 48 8.28 6.51 -4.39
N ILE A 49 9.45 6.52 -3.76
CA ILE A 49 9.65 6.99 -2.38
C ILE A 49 9.04 8.38 -2.09
N PRO A 50 9.21 9.42 -2.94
CA PRO A 50 8.63 10.73 -2.65
C PRO A 50 7.11 10.70 -2.49
N PHE A 51 6.42 9.88 -3.30
CA PHE A 51 4.96 9.74 -3.23
C PHE A 51 4.53 8.98 -1.97
N LEU A 52 5.26 7.94 -1.59
CA LEU A 52 5.01 7.18 -0.35
C LEU A 52 5.16 8.07 0.88
N VAL A 53 6.25 8.85 0.95
CA VAL A 53 6.48 9.80 2.05
C VAL A 53 5.34 10.82 2.14
N ASN A 54 4.91 11.37 1.02
CA ASN A 54 3.79 12.31 1.00
C ASN A 54 2.48 11.66 1.47
N ALA A 55 2.19 10.43 1.03
CA ALA A 55 1.01 9.69 1.46
C ALA A 55 1.00 9.45 2.98
N LEU A 56 2.13 9.01 3.54
CA LEU A 56 2.29 8.77 4.98
C LEU A 56 2.15 10.06 5.79
N ASN A 57 2.73 11.16 5.34
CA ASN A 57 2.58 12.46 5.99
C ASN A 57 1.12 12.92 6.06
N ASN A 58 0.36 12.71 4.98
CA ASN A 58 -1.07 13.04 4.97
C ASN A 58 -1.89 12.13 5.88
N LEU A 59 -1.54 10.84 5.95
CA LEU A 59 -2.15 9.90 6.89
C LEU A 59 -1.92 10.34 8.34
N ILE A 60 -0.68 10.67 8.72
CA ILE A 60 -0.32 11.15 10.06
C ILE A 60 -1.14 12.41 10.40
N LYS A 61 -1.15 13.41 9.52
CA LYS A 61 -1.94 14.65 9.72
C LYS A 61 -3.43 14.37 9.95
N ASN A 62 -4.00 13.42 9.22
CA ASN A 62 -5.40 13.07 9.39
C ASN A 62 -5.66 12.35 10.72
N ILE A 63 -4.74 11.48 11.17
CA ILE A 63 -4.84 10.83 12.47
C ILE A 63 -4.76 11.87 13.59
N GLU A 64 -3.78 12.78 13.53
CA GLU A 64 -3.61 13.87 14.51
C GLU A 64 -4.84 14.78 14.58
N LYS A 65 -5.46 15.08 13.44
CA LYS A 65 -6.67 15.92 13.39
C LYS A 65 -7.91 15.24 14.01
N ASN A 66 -7.98 13.91 13.95
CA ASN A 66 -9.15 13.14 14.37
C ASN A 66 -8.95 12.45 15.75
N SER A 67 -7.81 12.66 16.40
CA SER A 67 -7.51 12.21 17.77
C SER A 67 -7.83 13.30 18.78
#